data_AF-A0A9P7BCE1-F1
#
_entry.id   AF-A0A9P7BCE1-F1
#
_cell.length_a   1.000
_cell.length_b   1.000
_cell.length_c   1.000
_cell.angle_alpha   90.00
_cell.angle_beta   90.00
_cell.angle_gamma   90.00
#
_symmetry.space_group_name_H-M   'P 1'
#
loop_
_entity.id
_entity.type
_entity.pdbx_description
1 polymer ?
#
loop_
_entity_poly.entity_id
_entity_poly.type
_entity_poly.pdbx_seq_one_letter_code
_entity_poly.pdbx_strand_id
1 'polypeptide(L)'
;MSEKFPALDNEQIDSATENIDETDFLKREAEVLGDEFKTEQDNDLLDSGNDDEFAAPVSNTAEDNDQVIETTNDNDNDDEFSTLQTSTTTSNGLSNPDAEKTINEWKEKTEKEITERDATLEKEKSQLQEDAVKHIDDFYETYNTKKQQQIDSTRKEEEDFLKKRDEFFAQDNTTWDRVLQLINQDDANVVGGRDRTKFKEILQRLKGKTDAPGA
;
A
#
# COMPACT_ATOMS: atom_id res chain seq x y z
N MET A 1 24.35 -3.09 -5.35
CA MET A 1 23.00 -3.07 -4.75
C MET A 1 21.89 -3.19 -5.79
N SER A 2 22.05 -2.67 -7.02
CA SER A 2 21.05 -2.76 -8.10
C SER A 2 20.96 -4.11 -8.80
N GLU A 3 21.95 -4.99 -8.66
CA GLU A 3 21.95 -6.32 -9.31
C GLU A 3 21.18 -7.41 -8.52
N LYS A 4 20.68 -7.08 -7.32
CA LYS A 4 19.97 -8.03 -6.43
C LYS A 4 18.45 -7.92 -6.53
N PHE A 5 17.93 -6.97 -7.30
CA PHE A 5 16.49 -6.73 -7.46
C PHE A 5 16.10 -6.77 -8.94
N PRO A 6 15.09 -7.58 -9.32
CA PRO A 6 14.50 -7.50 -10.65
C PRO A 6 13.95 -6.09 -10.89
N ALA A 7 14.15 -5.54 -12.09
CA ALA A 7 13.53 -4.28 -12.47
C ALA A 7 12.00 -4.46 -12.48
N LEU A 8 11.29 -3.57 -11.80
CA LEU A 8 9.83 -3.51 -11.87
C LEU A 8 9.46 -2.99 -13.25
N ASP A 9 8.65 -3.74 -13.99
CA ASP A 9 8.04 -3.25 -15.22
C ASP A 9 7.16 -2.03 -14.88
N ASN A 10 7.31 -0.96 -15.67
CA ASN A 10 6.47 0.23 -15.59
C ASN A 10 5.02 -0.16 -15.94
N GLU A 11 4.27 -0.70 -14.99
CA GLU A 11 2.82 -0.67 -15.06
C GLU A 11 2.39 0.77 -14.85
N GLN A 12 1.92 1.36 -15.94
CA GLN A 12 1.26 2.64 -15.97
C GLN A 12 0.02 2.56 -15.09
N ILE A 13 0.17 3.03 -13.85
CA ILE A 13 -0.94 3.25 -12.93
C ILE A 13 -1.76 4.39 -13.55
N ASP A 14 -2.86 4.04 -14.21
CA ASP A 14 -3.88 4.99 -14.64
C ASP A 14 -4.43 5.69 -13.39
N SER A 15 -3.90 6.88 -13.11
CA SER A 15 -4.44 7.79 -12.12
C SER A 15 -5.75 8.37 -12.67
N ALA A 16 -6.81 7.56 -12.60
CA ALA A 16 -8.15 7.95 -12.96
C ALA A 16 -8.64 9.03 -11.98
N THR A 17 -8.71 10.26 -12.49
CA THR A 17 -9.36 11.44 -11.93
C THR A 17 -10.87 11.23 -11.84
N GLU A 18 -11.35 10.43 -10.87
CA GLU A 18 -12.76 10.42 -10.47
C GLU A 18 -12.87 10.50 -8.94
N ASN A 19 -13.43 11.62 -8.46
CA ASN A 19 -13.88 11.90 -7.08
C ASN A 19 -12.91 11.43 -5.96
N ILE A 20 -11.82 12.20 -5.80
CA ILE A 20 -10.85 12.05 -4.70
C ILE A 20 -11.54 12.21 -3.33
N ASP A 21 -12.62 12.99 -3.25
CA ASP A 21 -13.33 13.33 -2.01
C ASP A 21 -14.04 12.16 -1.33
N GLU A 22 -14.16 11.01 -2.01
CA GLU A 22 -14.90 9.84 -1.51
C GLU A 22 -14.05 8.60 -1.23
N THR A 23 -12.72 8.72 -1.28
CA THR A 23 -11.84 7.58 -0.99
C THR A 23 -12.04 7.07 0.45
N ASP A 24 -12.06 5.74 0.61
CA ASP A 24 -12.29 5.04 1.90
C ASP A 24 -11.35 5.53 3.02
N PHE A 25 -10.14 5.97 2.64
CA PHE A 25 -9.19 6.61 3.55
C PHE A 25 -9.72 7.92 4.14
N LEU A 26 -10.25 8.83 3.32
CA LEU A 26 -10.78 10.12 3.79
C LEU A 26 -12.04 9.95 4.63
N LYS A 27 -12.92 8.99 4.27
CA LYS A 27 -14.13 8.69 5.07
C LYS A 27 -13.76 8.16 6.47
N ARG A 28 -12.76 7.27 6.54
CA ARG A 28 -12.28 6.73 7.81
C ARG A 28 -11.64 7.81 8.69
N GLU A 29 -10.77 8.64 8.13
CA GLU A 29 -10.13 9.73 8.90
C GLU A 29 -11.15 10.80 9.31
N ALA A 30 -12.13 11.14 8.45
CA ALA A 30 -13.20 12.06 8.80
C ALA A 30 -14.08 11.55 9.95
N GLU A 31 -14.37 10.24 10.00
CA GLU A 31 -15.13 9.64 11.11
C GLU A 31 -14.33 9.62 12.43
N VAL A 32 -13.00 9.46 12.35
CA VAL A 32 -12.11 9.49 13.51
C VAL A 32 -11.91 10.92 14.04
N LEU A 33 -11.80 11.93 13.17
CA LEU A 33 -11.61 13.33 13.55
C LEU A 33 -12.91 14.04 13.97
N GLY A 34 -14.07 13.57 13.49
CA GLY A 34 -15.37 14.18 13.81
C GLY A 34 -15.54 15.60 13.28
N ASP A 35 -16.56 16.30 13.78
CA ASP A 35 -16.92 17.66 13.34
C ASP A 35 -16.20 18.78 14.12
N GLU A 36 -15.22 18.44 14.98
CA GLU A 36 -14.54 19.40 15.87
C GLU A 36 -13.68 20.45 15.12
N PHE A 37 -13.40 20.23 13.83
CA PHE A 37 -12.63 21.15 12.98
C PHE A 37 -13.45 21.85 11.88
N LYS A 38 -14.74 21.52 11.73
CA LYS A 38 -15.59 22.20 10.74
C LYS A 38 -16.04 23.54 11.29
N THR A 39 -15.60 24.62 10.64
CA THR A 39 -16.02 26.00 10.97
C THR A 39 -16.95 26.52 9.87
N GLU A 40 -17.82 27.49 10.18
CA GLU A 40 -18.74 28.05 9.18
C GLU A 40 -18.03 28.74 8.00
N GLN A 41 -16.75 29.11 8.19
CA GLN A 41 -15.88 29.70 7.17
C GLN A 41 -15.33 28.68 6.15
N ASP A 42 -15.39 27.39 6.46
CA ASP A 42 -14.88 26.32 5.59
C ASP A 42 -15.79 26.10 4.36
N ASN A 43 -17.09 26.37 4.51
CA ASN A 43 -18.04 26.32 3.38
C ASN A 43 -17.82 27.46 2.37
N ASP A 44 -17.41 28.65 2.81
CA ASP A 44 -17.08 29.76 1.91
C ASP A 44 -15.83 29.47 1.07
N LEU A 45 -14.88 28.68 1.62
CA LEU A 45 -13.68 28.24 0.90
C LEU A 45 -14.01 27.20 -0.19
N LEU A 46 -15.01 26.36 0.05
CA LEU A 46 -15.42 25.27 -0.84
C LEU A 46 -16.45 25.70 -1.91
N ASP A 47 -17.29 26.71 -1.65
CA ASP A 47 -18.30 27.23 -2.60
C ASP A 47 -17.72 28.23 -3.62
N SER A 48 -16.47 28.64 -3.42
CA SER A 48 -15.71 29.46 -4.36
C SER A 48 -15.26 28.60 -5.56
N GLY A 49 -16.19 28.27 -6.47
CA GLY A 49 -15.99 27.46 -7.67
C GLY A 49 -15.07 28.11 -8.73
N ASN A 50 -13.80 28.32 -8.38
CA ASN A 50 -12.75 28.74 -9.28
C ASN A 50 -11.68 27.64 -9.33
N ASP A 51 -11.72 26.88 -10.42
CA ASP A 51 -11.05 25.59 -10.61
C ASP A 51 -9.56 25.72 -10.98
N ASP A 52 -9.00 26.93 -11.00
CA ASP A 52 -7.61 27.20 -11.32
C ASP A 52 -7.08 28.26 -10.34
N GLU A 53 -6.41 27.80 -9.29
CA GLU A 53 -5.32 28.46 -8.53
C GLU A 53 -5.35 28.02 -7.07
N PHE A 54 -4.73 26.87 -6.78
CA PHE A 54 -4.42 26.46 -5.40
C PHE A 54 -3.34 27.39 -4.85
N ALA A 55 -3.75 28.55 -4.31
CA ALA A 55 -2.87 29.44 -3.58
C ALA A 55 -2.40 28.75 -2.28
N ALA A 56 -1.09 28.78 -2.04
CA ALA A 56 -0.42 28.26 -0.85
C ALA A 56 -1.06 28.76 0.47
N PRO A 57 -0.97 27.99 1.57
CA PRO A 57 -1.75 28.23 2.79
C PRO A 57 -1.50 29.63 3.38
N VAL A 58 -2.57 30.42 3.41
CA VAL A 58 -2.67 31.68 4.15
C VAL A 58 -2.65 31.38 5.65
N SER A 59 -1.53 31.70 6.29
CA SER A 59 -1.41 31.79 7.74
C SER A 59 -2.29 32.94 8.23
N ASN A 60 -3.35 32.63 8.97
CA ASN A 60 -4.05 33.62 9.80
C ASN A 60 -3.11 34.06 10.93
N THR A 61 -2.28 35.05 10.63
CA THR A 61 -1.60 35.87 11.64
C THR A 61 -2.34 37.19 11.67
N ALA A 62 -2.92 37.48 12.84
CA ALA A 62 -3.61 38.71 13.13
C ALA A 62 -2.73 39.93 12.82
N GLU A 63 -3.32 40.84 12.05
CA GLU A 63 -3.03 42.26 11.88
C GLU A 63 -1.62 42.74 12.25
N ASP A 64 -0.79 42.99 11.23
CA ASP A 64 -0.29 44.35 11.01
C ASP A 64 0.08 44.55 9.53
N ASN A 65 -0.33 45.70 9.00
CA ASN A 65 -0.15 46.15 7.62
C ASN A 65 1.34 46.32 7.28
N ASP A 66 1.82 45.74 6.19
CA ASP A 66 2.31 46.58 5.08
C ASP A 66 2.61 45.79 3.81
N GLN A 67 2.11 46.32 2.70
CA GLN A 67 2.35 45.83 1.35
C GLN A 67 3.72 46.29 0.84
N VAL A 68 4.43 45.41 0.13
CA VAL A 68 5.65 45.79 -0.59
C VAL A 68 5.50 45.41 -2.06
N ILE A 69 5.39 46.45 -2.90
CA ILE A 69 5.36 46.41 -4.35
C ILE A 69 6.80 46.32 -4.87
N GLU A 70 7.09 45.37 -5.77
CA GLU A 70 8.34 45.30 -6.53
C GLU A 70 8.15 46.00 -7.88
N THR A 71 8.87 47.11 -8.11
CA THR A 71 8.79 47.94 -9.33
C THR A 71 9.86 47.54 -10.35
N THR A 72 9.43 46.93 -11.47
CA THR A 72 10.06 47.15 -12.77
C THR A 72 9.60 48.50 -13.32
N ASN A 73 10.55 49.37 -13.67
CA ASN A 73 10.28 50.70 -14.22
C ASN A 73 9.46 50.65 -15.52
N ASP A 74 8.18 51.02 -15.42
CA ASP A 74 7.61 52.08 -16.24
C ASP A 74 6.52 52.81 -15.43
N ASN A 75 6.79 54.10 -15.23
CA ASN A 75 5.96 55.15 -14.61
C ASN A 75 5.64 55.10 -13.11
N ASP A 76 6.19 56.14 -12.47
CA ASP A 76 5.60 56.97 -11.45
C ASP A 76 5.58 56.46 -10.00
N ASN A 77 6.60 56.95 -9.29
CA ASN A 77 6.59 57.52 -7.96
C ASN A 77 6.81 56.61 -6.75
N ASP A 78 7.80 57.09 -5.98
CA ASP A 78 7.98 57.05 -4.53
C ASP A 78 8.73 55.86 -3.91
N ASP A 79 9.99 56.19 -3.62
CA ASP A 79 10.97 55.54 -2.76
C ASP A 79 10.46 55.28 -1.33
N GLU A 80 10.15 54.04 -0.94
CA GLU A 80 10.29 53.60 0.47
C GLU A 80 10.41 52.07 0.65
N PHE A 81 11.25 51.40 -0.15
CA PHE A 81 11.61 50.00 0.11
C PHE A 81 12.62 49.92 1.27
N SER A 82 12.07 49.74 2.47
CA SER A 82 12.80 49.52 3.72
C SER A 82 13.78 48.36 3.60
N THR A 83 15.07 48.68 3.69
CA THR A 83 16.17 47.76 3.98
C THR A 83 15.81 46.84 5.14
N LEU A 84 15.60 45.55 4.84
CA LEU A 84 15.35 44.49 5.82
C LEU A 84 16.49 44.44 6.84
N GLN A 85 16.28 45.14 7.96
CA GLN A 85 17.21 45.20 9.07
C GLN A 85 17.17 43.84 9.77
N THR A 86 18.12 42.97 9.42
CA THR A 86 18.47 41.82 10.24
C THR A 86 18.65 42.32 11.67
N SER A 87 17.70 41.96 12.54
CA SER A 87 17.84 42.23 13.96
C SER A 87 18.81 41.20 14.51
N THR A 88 20.10 41.36 14.17
CA THR A 88 21.16 41.09 15.13
C THR A 88 20.83 41.93 16.34
N THR A 89 20.09 41.35 17.29
CA THR A 89 20.05 41.81 18.66
C THR A 89 21.45 41.64 19.20
N THR A 90 22.28 42.62 18.84
CA THR A 90 23.56 42.89 19.45
C THR A 90 23.22 43.28 20.87
N SER A 91 23.11 42.29 21.76
CA SER A 91 23.08 42.50 23.20
C SER A 91 24.48 42.98 23.60
N ASN A 92 24.78 44.23 23.25
CA ASN A 92 26.02 44.88 23.60
C ASN A 92 25.88 45.36 25.04
N GLY A 93 26.51 44.63 25.95
CA GLY A 93 27.12 45.23 27.14
C GLY A 93 26.20 45.53 28.32
N LEU A 94 25.69 44.49 28.97
CA LEU A 94 25.92 44.37 30.41
C LEU A 94 26.65 43.03 30.58
N SER A 95 27.98 43.06 30.51
CA SER A 95 28.85 41.94 30.86
C SER A 95 28.74 41.73 32.36
N ASN A 96 27.60 41.19 32.79
CA ASN A 96 27.44 40.65 34.12
C ASN A 96 28.10 39.27 34.08
N PRO A 97 29.25 39.07 34.73
CA PRO A 97 29.98 37.79 34.65
C PRO A 97 29.16 36.60 35.14
N ASP A 98 28.09 36.82 35.92
CA ASP A 98 27.15 35.76 36.31
C ASP A 98 26.13 35.39 35.22
N ALA A 99 25.76 36.32 34.34
CA ALA A 99 24.86 36.05 33.22
C ALA A 99 25.56 35.21 32.14
N GLU A 100 26.82 35.52 31.82
CA GLU A 100 27.63 34.75 30.86
C GLU A 100 27.89 33.31 31.34
N LYS A 101 28.13 33.11 32.65
CA LYS A 101 28.26 31.77 33.23
C LYS A 101 26.98 30.96 33.13
N THR A 102 25.84 31.56 33.45
CA THR A 102 24.53 30.87 33.36
C THR A 102 24.21 30.45 31.93
N ILE A 103 24.52 31.31 30.94
CA ILE A 103 24.33 31.01 29.52
C ILE A 103 25.28 29.89 29.08
N ASN A 104 26.53 29.90 29.53
CA ASN A 104 27.49 28.84 29.19
C ASN A 104 27.09 27.49 29.81
N GLU A 105 26.65 27.46 31.06
CA GLU A 105 26.12 26.25 31.71
C GLU A 105 24.87 25.72 31.02
N TRP A 106 24.00 26.60 30.55
CA TRP A 106 22.83 26.21 29.77
C TRP A 106 23.23 25.59 28.42
N LYS A 107 24.15 26.23 27.70
CA LYS A 107 24.70 25.68 26.43
C LYS A 107 25.34 24.31 26.63
N GLU A 108 26.12 24.12 27.69
CA GLU A 108 26.73 22.82 27.98
C GLU A 108 25.69 21.75 28.33
N LYS A 109 24.58 22.11 28.99
CA LYS A 109 23.49 21.17 29.29
C LYS A 109 22.69 20.81 28.04
N THR A 110 22.33 21.80 27.22
CA THR A 110 21.58 21.56 25.98
C THR A 110 22.40 20.81 24.95
N GLU A 111 23.68 21.13 24.80
CA GLU A 111 24.59 20.39 23.92
C GLU A 111 24.66 18.91 24.35
N LYS A 112 24.80 18.63 25.64
CA LYS A 112 24.77 17.25 26.15
C LYS A 112 23.46 16.54 25.83
N GLU A 113 22.33 17.18 26.09
CA GLU A 113 21.00 16.62 25.80
C GLU A 113 20.80 16.35 24.30
N ILE A 114 21.25 17.27 23.43
CA ILE A 114 21.21 17.10 21.98
C ILE A 114 22.09 15.93 21.55
N THR A 115 23.32 15.83 22.05
CA THR A 115 24.23 14.72 21.70
C THR A 115 23.70 13.36 22.16
N GLU A 116 23.05 13.29 23.33
CA GLU A 116 22.40 12.08 23.82
C GLU A 116 21.21 11.70 22.92
N ARG A 117 20.37 12.67 22.54
CA ARG A 117 19.27 12.44 21.59
C ARG A 117 19.78 11.97 20.23
N ASP A 118 20.77 12.64 19.66
CA ASP A 118 21.32 12.28 18.35
C ASP A 118 21.92 10.87 18.36
N ALA A 119 22.59 10.49 19.46
CA ALA A 119 23.09 9.12 19.63
C ALA A 119 21.95 8.08 19.70
N THR A 120 20.83 8.39 20.37
CA THR A 120 19.66 7.50 20.40
C THR A 120 19.00 7.38 19.03
N LEU A 121 18.81 8.49 18.32
CA LEU A 121 18.20 8.51 16.98
C LEU A 121 19.06 7.77 15.96
N GLU A 122 20.38 7.94 15.97
CA GLU A 122 21.26 7.21 15.06
C GLU A 122 21.22 5.70 15.32
N LYS A 123 21.12 5.30 16.60
CA LYS A 123 20.94 3.90 16.97
C LYS A 123 19.59 3.35 16.49
N GLU A 124 18.50 4.08 16.70
CA GLU A 124 17.16 3.68 16.23
C GLU A 124 17.11 3.57 14.71
N LYS A 125 17.73 4.52 14.00
CA LYS A 125 17.85 4.48 12.53
C LYS A 125 18.64 3.27 12.06
N SER A 126 19.77 2.97 12.69
CA SER A 126 20.57 1.78 12.37
C SER A 126 19.79 0.49 12.65
N GLN A 127 19.03 0.42 13.75
CA GLN A 127 18.19 -0.74 14.08
C GLN A 127 17.07 -0.91 13.06
N LEU A 128 16.38 0.18 12.70
CA LEU A 128 15.34 0.15 11.67
C LEU A 128 15.88 -0.31 10.32
N GLN A 129 17.09 0.13 9.96
CA GLN A 129 17.74 -0.33 8.73
C GLN A 129 18.08 -1.82 8.79
N GLU A 130 18.61 -2.31 9.91
CA GLU A 130 18.91 -3.74 10.10
C GLU A 130 17.65 -4.59 10.04
N ASP A 131 16.58 -4.15 10.70
CA ASP A 131 15.29 -4.83 10.72
C ASP A 131 14.65 -4.84 9.33
N ALA A 132 14.73 -3.73 8.59
CA ALA A 132 14.27 -3.70 7.20
C ALA A 132 15.04 -4.70 6.31
N VAL A 133 16.36 -4.82 6.48
CA VAL A 133 17.17 -5.82 5.76
C VAL A 133 16.76 -7.25 6.14
N LYS A 134 16.55 -7.53 7.42
CA LYS A 134 16.06 -8.84 7.88
C LYS A 134 14.70 -9.18 7.29
N HIS A 135 13.77 -8.23 7.28
CA HIS A 135 12.45 -8.43 6.68
C HIS A 135 12.53 -8.74 5.18
N ILE A 136 13.46 -8.12 4.45
CA ILE A 136 13.69 -8.45 3.05
C ILE A 136 14.22 -9.87 2.90
N ASP A 137 15.19 -10.28 3.70
CA ASP A 137 15.74 -11.64 3.64
C ASP A 137 14.69 -12.70 4.03
N ASP A 138 13.92 -12.46 5.09
CA ASP A 138 12.81 -13.32 5.53
C ASP A 138 11.73 -13.45 4.45
N PHE A 139 11.40 -12.35 3.76
CA PHE A 139 10.43 -12.38 2.66
C PHE A 139 10.88 -13.32 1.54
N TYR A 140 12.15 -13.26 1.14
CA TYR A 140 12.65 -14.13 0.08
C TYR A 140 12.80 -15.58 0.54
N GLU A 141 13.19 -15.83 1.79
CA GLU A 141 13.24 -17.19 2.33
C GLU A 141 11.83 -17.82 2.36
N THR A 142 10.85 -17.10 2.90
CA THR A 142 9.45 -17.56 2.97
C THR A 142 8.83 -17.72 1.59
N TYR A 143 9.08 -16.79 0.66
CA TYR A 143 8.60 -16.89 -0.72
C TYR A 143 9.19 -18.11 -1.43
N ASN A 144 10.51 -18.29 -1.36
CA ASN A 144 11.17 -19.42 -2.00
C ASN A 144 10.70 -20.76 -1.41
N THR A 145 10.54 -20.83 -0.10
CA THR A 145 10.01 -22.00 0.59
C THR A 145 8.58 -22.31 0.14
N LYS A 146 7.69 -21.30 0.11
CA LYS A 146 6.31 -21.47 -0.34
C LYS A 146 6.23 -21.89 -1.81
N LYS A 147 7.06 -21.27 -2.67
CA LYS A 147 7.16 -21.63 -4.08
C LYS A 147 7.59 -23.08 -4.25
N GLN A 148 8.62 -23.51 -3.52
CA GLN A 148 9.10 -24.89 -3.56
C GLN A 148 8.03 -25.86 -3.07
N GLN A 149 7.37 -25.56 -1.94
CA GLN A 149 6.25 -26.37 -1.44
C GLN A 149 5.10 -26.47 -2.44
N GLN A 150 4.76 -25.39 -3.13
CA GLN A 150 3.71 -25.40 -4.14
C GLN A 150 4.11 -26.27 -5.34
N ILE A 151 5.33 -26.13 -5.83
CA ILE A 151 5.86 -26.98 -6.92
C ILE A 151 5.84 -28.45 -6.50
N ASP A 152 6.28 -28.76 -5.28
CA ASP A 152 6.31 -30.13 -4.77
C ASP A 152 4.90 -30.69 -4.57
N SER A 153 3.94 -29.87 -4.11
CA SER A 153 2.52 -30.25 -4.02
C SER A 153 1.96 -30.57 -5.40
N THR A 154 2.14 -29.68 -6.38
CA THR A 154 1.66 -29.89 -7.75
C THR A 154 2.30 -31.13 -8.36
N ARG A 155 3.60 -31.34 -8.18
CA ARG A 155 4.29 -32.55 -8.66
C ARG A 155 3.72 -33.81 -8.03
N LYS A 156 3.48 -33.80 -6.71
CA LYS A 156 2.87 -34.93 -6.02
C LYS A 156 1.45 -35.19 -6.50
N GLU A 157 0.65 -34.14 -6.70
CA GLU A 157 -0.70 -34.24 -7.26
C GLU A 157 -0.69 -34.79 -8.68
N GLU A 158 0.28 -34.39 -9.52
CA GLU A 158 0.49 -34.94 -10.86
C GLU A 158 0.83 -36.44 -10.81
N GLU A 159 1.77 -36.83 -9.94
CA GLU A 159 2.14 -38.23 -9.75
C GLU A 159 0.96 -39.06 -9.23
N ASP A 160 0.21 -38.54 -8.27
CA ASP A 160 -0.96 -39.21 -7.71
C ASP A 160 -2.11 -39.28 -8.74
N PHE A 161 -2.26 -38.27 -9.58
CA PHE A 161 -3.21 -38.29 -10.69
C PHE A 161 -2.81 -39.31 -11.76
N LEU A 162 -1.52 -39.37 -12.14
CA LEU A 162 -1.00 -40.37 -13.07
C LEU A 162 -1.19 -41.79 -12.52
N LYS A 163 -0.89 -42.03 -11.24
CA LYS A 163 -1.16 -43.31 -10.58
C LYS A 163 -2.64 -43.66 -10.60
N LYS A 164 -3.51 -42.74 -10.19
CA LYS A 164 -4.97 -42.95 -10.24
C LYS A 164 -5.46 -43.26 -11.66
N ARG A 165 -4.92 -42.58 -12.66
CA ARG A 165 -5.24 -42.82 -14.07
C ARG A 165 -4.78 -44.21 -14.50
N ASP A 166 -3.55 -44.59 -14.18
CA ASP A 166 -2.98 -45.88 -14.58
C ASP A 166 -3.68 -47.03 -13.85
N GLU A 167 -3.98 -46.88 -12.56
CA GLU A 167 -4.82 -47.80 -11.78
C GLU A 167 -6.23 -47.92 -12.36
N PHE A 168 -6.85 -46.81 -12.75
CA PHE A 168 -8.16 -46.79 -13.38
C PHE A 168 -8.18 -47.53 -14.73
N PHE A 169 -7.10 -47.47 -15.51
CA PHE A 169 -6.99 -48.24 -16.76
C PHE A 169 -6.58 -49.69 -16.54
N ALA A 170 -5.84 -50.00 -15.48
CA ALA A 170 -5.40 -51.34 -15.13
C ALA A 170 -6.48 -52.19 -14.43
N GLN A 171 -7.55 -51.57 -13.93
CA GLN A 171 -8.70 -52.30 -13.41
C GLN A 171 -9.32 -53.19 -14.49
N ASP A 172 -9.64 -54.42 -14.10
CA ASP A 172 -10.18 -55.46 -14.98
C ASP A 172 -11.70 -55.30 -15.15
N ASN A 173 -12.12 -54.10 -15.52
CA ASN A 173 -13.51 -53.68 -15.63
C ASN A 173 -13.87 -53.24 -17.05
N THR A 174 -15.09 -53.58 -17.43
CA THR A 174 -15.73 -53.22 -18.71
C THR A 174 -15.66 -51.72 -18.96
N THR A 175 -15.54 -51.30 -20.23
CA THR A 175 -15.54 -49.88 -20.63
C THR A 175 -16.72 -49.09 -20.06
N TRP A 176 -17.89 -49.73 -19.94
CA TRP A 176 -19.09 -49.15 -19.36
C TRP A 176 -19.01 -48.88 -17.85
N ASP A 177 -18.27 -49.70 -17.10
CA ASP A 177 -18.08 -49.51 -15.65
C ASP A 177 -17.12 -48.33 -15.39
N ARG A 178 -16.10 -48.18 -16.24
CA ARG A 178 -15.19 -47.02 -16.25
C ARG A 178 -15.96 -45.72 -16.54
N VAL A 179 -16.84 -45.72 -17.54
CA VAL A 179 -17.70 -44.56 -17.86
C VAL A 179 -18.63 -44.22 -16.70
N LEU A 180 -19.22 -45.22 -16.05
CA LEU A 180 -20.09 -45.01 -14.88
C LEU A 180 -19.34 -44.43 -13.68
N GLN A 181 -18.05 -44.76 -13.50
CA GLN A 181 -17.22 -44.21 -12.43
C GLN A 181 -16.75 -42.77 -12.72
N LEU A 182 -16.54 -42.39 -13.99
CA LEU A 182 -16.20 -41.02 -14.38
C LEU A 182 -17.40 -40.06 -14.33
N ILE A 183 -18.61 -40.57 -14.53
CA ILE A 183 -19.82 -39.77 -14.40
C ILE A 183 -20.12 -39.62 -12.91
N ASN A 184 -19.94 -38.40 -12.38
CA ASN A 184 -20.38 -38.07 -11.02
C ASN A 184 -21.85 -38.44 -10.84
N GLN A 185 -22.11 -39.48 -10.03
CA GLN A 185 -23.45 -40.06 -9.91
C GLN A 185 -24.47 -39.08 -9.31
N ASP A 186 -24.01 -38.05 -8.61
CA ASP A 186 -24.84 -37.13 -7.83
C ASP A 186 -25.26 -35.87 -8.62
N ASP A 187 -24.39 -35.35 -9.51
CA ASP A 187 -24.64 -34.08 -10.22
C ASP A 187 -25.00 -34.23 -11.72
N ALA A 188 -24.98 -35.44 -12.28
CA ALA A 188 -25.12 -35.63 -13.73
C ALA A 188 -26.56 -35.73 -14.26
N ASN A 189 -27.59 -35.54 -13.41
CA ASN A 189 -28.99 -35.77 -13.81
C ASN A 189 -29.49 -34.71 -14.80
N VAL A 190 -29.09 -33.44 -14.63
CA VAL A 190 -29.45 -32.33 -15.52
C VAL A 190 -28.19 -31.56 -15.89
N VAL A 191 -27.69 -31.82 -17.10
CA VAL A 191 -26.52 -31.10 -17.65
C VAL A 191 -26.99 -30.32 -18.87
N GLY A 192 -26.95 -28.99 -18.78
CA GLY A 192 -27.37 -28.10 -19.87
C GLY A 192 -28.86 -28.22 -20.23
N GLY A 193 -29.74 -28.43 -19.24
CA GLY A 193 -31.19 -28.52 -19.44
C GLY A 193 -31.71 -29.82 -20.06
N ARG A 194 -30.82 -30.81 -20.32
CA ARG A 194 -31.21 -32.14 -20.80
C ARG A 194 -31.18 -33.13 -19.65
N ASP A 195 -32.30 -33.83 -19.44
CA ASP A 195 -32.42 -34.92 -18.48
C ASP A 195 -31.67 -36.17 -18.99
N ARG A 196 -30.71 -36.64 -18.19
CA ARG A 196 -29.89 -37.85 -18.48
C ARG A 196 -30.21 -39.01 -17.56
N THR A 197 -31.29 -38.95 -16.78
CA THR A 197 -31.71 -40.01 -15.85
C THR A 197 -31.83 -41.36 -16.55
N LYS A 198 -32.47 -41.39 -17.74
CA LYS A 198 -32.59 -42.62 -18.56
C LYS A 198 -31.24 -43.16 -19.04
N PHE A 199 -30.29 -42.27 -19.32
CA PHE A 199 -28.94 -42.67 -19.73
C PHE A 199 -28.18 -43.30 -18.56
N LYS A 200 -28.32 -42.74 -17.34
CA LYS A 200 -27.79 -43.34 -16.11
C LYS A 200 -28.39 -44.72 -15.85
N GLU A 201 -29.70 -44.91 -16.01
CA GLU A 201 -30.36 -46.21 -15.90
C GLU A 201 -29.81 -47.24 -16.89
N ILE A 202 -29.58 -46.82 -18.15
CA ILE A 202 -28.98 -47.67 -19.18
C ILE A 202 -27.55 -48.07 -18.77
N LEU A 203 -26.71 -47.13 -18.31
CA LEU A 203 -25.34 -47.43 -17.87
C LEU A 203 -25.30 -48.37 -16.67
N GLN A 204 -26.20 -48.19 -15.69
CA GLN A 204 -26.33 -49.12 -14.57
C GLN A 204 -26.74 -50.52 -15.03
N ARG A 205 -27.59 -50.62 -16.06
CA ARG A 205 -28.00 -51.90 -16.65
C ARG A 205 -26.89 -52.57 -17.48
N LEU A 206 -25.92 -51.80 -17.99
CA LEU A 206 -24.76 -52.29 -18.75
C LEU A 206 -23.58 -52.66 -17.84
N LYS A 207 -23.55 -52.18 -16.60
CA LYS A 207 -22.53 -52.52 -15.61
C LYS A 207 -22.38 -54.05 -15.47
N GLY A 208 -21.16 -54.55 -15.65
CA GLY A 208 -20.80 -55.96 -15.46
C GLY A 208 -21.29 -56.93 -16.54
N LYS A 209 -21.85 -56.44 -17.66
CA LYS A 209 -22.23 -57.30 -18.79
C LYS A 209 -21.08 -57.43 -19.78
N THR A 210 -20.53 -58.63 -19.88
CA THR A 210 -19.46 -58.98 -20.83
C THR A 210 -19.94 -59.18 -22.28
N ASP A 211 -21.26 -59.21 -22.50
CA ASP A 211 -21.91 -59.32 -23.83
C ASP A 211 -22.26 -57.93 -24.42
N ALA A 212 -21.94 -56.86 -23.70
CA ALA A 212 -22.14 -55.51 -24.20
C ALA A 212 -21.06 -55.13 -25.22
N PRO A 213 -21.37 -54.32 -26.25
CA PRO A 213 -20.37 -53.88 -27.20
C PRO A 213 -19.26 -53.08 -26.49
N GLY A 214 -18.01 -53.46 -26.73
CA GLY A 214 -16.84 -52.86 -26.08
C GLY A 214 -16.51 -53.43 -24.70
N ALA A 215 -17.06 -54.60 -24.34
CA ALA A 215 -16.66 -55.38 -23.18
C ALA A 215 -15.35 -56.15 -23.37
#